data_AF-A0A4Z1SMN8-F1
#
_entry.id   AF-A0A4Z1SMN8-F1
#
_cell.length_a   1.000
_cell.length_b   1.000
_cell.length_c   1.000
_cell.angle_alpha   90.00
_cell.angle_beta   90.00
_cell.angle_gamma   90.00
#
_symmetry.space_group_name_H-M   'P 1'
#
loop_
_entity.id
_entity.type
_entity.pdbx_description
1 polymer ?
#
loop_
_entity_poly.entity_id
_entity_poly.type
_entity_poly.pdbx_seq_one_letter_code
_entity_poly.pdbx_strand_id
1 'polypeptide(L)'
;MRARACLRSGQRLEEIGEEACQDEGVCVYASSWVRALAERLIPGPVEIVVTDGEKGRDGQRRVLTVADPLLSLCMLARNEARNVTGCIRKELYQGFGPGLAPEKLYSLKDLVKLIVIVGLTHGRAYGGFGGASPLTTCAQRLYLVDLIGLQFQQPYNTGRLVLHGPGVPRGELDDEIFSRVVGEPRPTLDDVQRDKTGRYRRCGGGTVYFDTHAYQSFVAFDFCQACVALNAAVASRATGDALHFKFLRYGAGFFSGAYQAMISANIHLGVARGVEVYGRTASFKAQNAIRYLELPFFPRSEEILRACEPLGIRCLFSHDDALKPPSTPDCVLAVTNCADPHVVTGNEMHHSSVDAAIAENLRDRGASFSPFLNRRMRTEVVSVQ
;
A
#
# COMPACT_ATOMS: atom_id res chain seq x y z
N MET A 1 14.65 18.96 -7.80
CA MET A 1 15.37 17.80 -7.18
C MET A 1 15.65 16.77 -8.26
N ARG A 2 16.77 16.02 -8.24
CA ARG A 2 17.07 14.99 -9.26
C ARG A 2 17.26 13.60 -8.62
N ALA A 3 16.59 12.59 -9.17
CA ALA A 3 16.64 11.21 -8.68
C ALA A 3 16.88 10.20 -9.81
N ARG A 4 17.23 8.96 -9.43
CA ARG A 4 17.30 7.82 -10.35
C ARG A 4 16.18 6.83 -10.01
N ALA A 5 15.65 6.21 -11.05
CA ALA A 5 14.70 5.11 -10.93
C ALA A 5 14.98 4.04 -11.97
N CYS A 6 14.73 2.80 -11.60
CA CYS A 6 14.75 1.67 -12.52
C CYS A 6 13.31 1.20 -12.74
N LEU A 7 12.92 0.99 -13.99
CA LEU A 7 11.63 0.36 -14.28
C LEU A 7 11.60 -1.06 -13.71
N ARG A 8 10.40 -1.49 -13.28
CA ARG A 8 10.17 -2.84 -12.78
C ARG A 8 10.54 -3.87 -13.85
N SER A 9 10.95 -5.07 -13.44
CA SER A 9 11.07 -6.20 -14.35
C SER A 9 9.83 -6.33 -15.26
N GLY A 10 10.06 -6.48 -16.56
CA GLY A 10 9.01 -6.59 -17.58
C GLY A 10 8.40 -5.27 -18.07
N GLN A 11 8.90 -4.13 -17.62
CA GLN A 11 8.58 -2.80 -18.18
C GLN A 11 9.75 -2.28 -19.02
N ARG A 12 9.45 -1.42 -20.01
CA ARG A 12 10.42 -0.83 -20.93
C ARG A 12 10.27 0.69 -21.02
N LEU A 13 11.37 1.40 -21.30
CA LEU A 13 11.39 2.85 -21.48
C LEU A 13 10.50 3.33 -22.63
N GLU A 14 10.32 2.49 -23.64
CA GLU A 14 9.41 2.71 -24.78
C GLU A 14 7.97 2.93 -24.30
N GLU A 15 7.56 2.20 -23.25
CA GLU A 15 6.20 2.18 -22.68
C GLU A 15 5.85 3.45 -21.90
N ILE A 16 6.85 4.30 -21.61
CA ILE A 16 6.63 5.60 -20.98
C ILE A 16 5.81 6.49 -21.91
N GLY A 17 4.57 6.78 -21.51
CA GLY A 17 3.64 7.59 -22.29
C GLY A 17 2.92 6.82 -23.39
N GLU A 18 3.11 5.50 -23.51
CA GLU A 18 2.31 4.69 -24.44
C GLU A 18 0.84 4.69 -24.03
N GLU A 19 -0.04 4.82 -25.02
CA GLU A 19 -1.50 4.95 -24.79
C GLU A 19 -2.07 3.74 -24.03
N ALA A 20 -1.51 2.55 -24.24
CA ALA A 20 -1.92 1.33 -23.54
C ALA A 20 -1.67 1.40 -22.01
N CYS A 21 -0.77 2.28 -21.55
CA CYS A 21 -0.48 2.52 -20.15
C CYS A 21 -1.14 3.80 -19.60
N GLN A 22 -1.75 4.63 -20.46
CA GLN A 22 -2.38 5.89 -20.04
C GLN A 22 -3.82 5.63 -19.61
N ASP A 23 -4.07 5.70 -18.30
CA ASP A 23 -5.42 5.57 -17.75
C ASP A 23 -5.68 6.69 -16.73
N GLU A 24 -6.53 7.64 -17.12
CA GLU A 24 -7.01 8.75 -16.28
C GLU A 24 -7.90 8.27 -15.13
N GLY A 25 -8.40 7.05 -15.22
CA GLY A 25 -9.17 6.37 -14.20
C GLY A 25 -8.33 5.76 -13.08
N VAL A 26 -6.99 5.74 -13.20
CA VAL A 26 -6.08 5.38 -12.11
C VAL A 26 -5.69 6.64 -11.36
N CYS A 27 -5.86 6.62 -10.03
CA CYS A 27 -5.66 7.79 -9.19
C CYS A 27 -4.95 7.44 -7.87
N VAL A 28 -4.03 8.31 -7.45
CA VAL A 28 -3.41 8.29 -6.12
C VAL A 28 -4.29 9.04 -5.13
N TYR A 29 -4.73 8.35 -4.09
CA TYR A 29 -5.52 8.91 -3.01
C TYR A 29 -4.70 9.04 -1.73
N ALA A 30 -4.74 10.22 -1.13
CA ALA A 30 -4.05 10.51 0.13
C ALA A 30 -4.89 11.43 1.01
N SER A 31 -4.63 11.46 2.32
CA SER A 31 -5.19 12.52 3.17
C SER A 31 -4.52 13.86 2.89
N SER A 32 -5.20 14.96 3.25
CA SER A 32 -4.65 16.31 3.09
C SER A 32 -3.35 16.51 3.85
N TRP A 33 -3.23 15.90 5.03
CA TRP A 33 -2.02 15.98 5.83
C TRP A 33 -0.86 15.17 5.22
N VAL A 34 -1.12 14.01 4.60
CA VAL A 34 -0.08 13.25 3.89
C VAL A 34 0.46 14.06 2.71
N ARG A 35 -0.42 14.73 1.95
CA ARG A 35 -0.02 15.63 0.86
C ARG A 35 0.86 16.78 1.36
N ALA A 36 0.44 17.45 2.43
CA ALA A 36 1.21 18.56 3.01
C ALA A 36 2.61 18.11 3.47
N LEU A 37 2.72 16.89 4.03
CA LEU A 37 4.02 16.31 4.41
C LEU A 37 4.88 15.95 3.20
N ALA A 38 4.27 15.44 2.13
CA ALA A 38 4.97 15.16 0.87
C ALA A 38 5.53 16.46 0.25
N GLU A 39 4.74 17.53 0.22
CA GLU A 39 5.16 18.87 -0.23
C GLU A 39 6.32 19.42 0.60
N ARG A 40 6.30 19.19 1.92
CA ARG A 40 7.40 19.60 2.82
C ARG A 40 8.69 18.82 2.56
N LEU A 41 8.62 17.51 2.33
CA LEU A 41 9.81 16.69 2.04
C LEU A 41 10.36 16.89 0.62
N ILE A 42 9.48 17.17 -0.34
CA ILE A 42 9.76 17.25 -1.76
C ILE A 42 9.37 18.65 -2.26
N PRO A 43 10.16 19.69 -1.94
CA PRO A 43 9.84 21.05 -2.33
C PRO A 43 10.03 21.23 -3.84
N GLY A 44 8.90 21.33 -4.55
CA GLY A 44 8.85 21.64 -5.97
C GLY A 44 9.13 20.45 -6.90
N PRO A 45 9.26 20.73 -8.21
CA PRO A 45 9.35 19.68 -9.22
C PRO A 45 10.57 18.76 -9.05
N VAL A 46 10.35 17.49 -9.37
CA VAL A 46 11.35 16.44 -9.34
C VAL A 46 11.64 15.97 -10.75
N GLU A 47 12.94 15.94 -11.09
CA GLU A 47 13.46 15.29 -12.28
C GLU A 47 13.89 13.86 -11.95
N ILE A 48 13.33 12.89 -12.65
CA ILE A 48 13.61 11.47 -12.43
C ILE A 48 14.23 10.91 -13.70
N VAL A 49 15.47 10.45 -13.57
CA VAL A 49 16.18 9.74 -14.64
C VAL A 49 15.80 8.26 -14.55
N VAL A 50 15.02 7.81 -15.51
CA VAL A 50 14.50 6.44 -15.59
C VAL A 50 15.35 5.60 -16.52
N THR A 51 15.66 4.37 -16.12
CA THR A 51 16.39 3.36 -16.91
C THR A 51 15.64 2.03 -17.00
N ASP A 52 15.92 1.25 -18.04
CA ASP A 52 15.48 -0.14 -18.15
C ASP A 52 16.31 -1.05 -17.23
N GLY A 53 15.66 -1.64 -16.22
CA GLY A 53 16.27 -2.62 -15.33
C GLY A 53 17.48 -2.13 -14.53
N GLU A 54 18.18 -3.09 -13.90
CA GLU A 54 19.27 -2.84 -12.95
C GLU A 54 20.66 -2.72 -13.62
N LYS A 55 20.82 -3.28 -14.83
CA LYS A 55 22.09 -3.29 -15.55
C LYS A 55 22.22 -2.04 -16.42
N GLY A 56 22.35 -0.89 -15.77
CA GLY A 56 22.61 0.41 -16.40
C GLY A 56 24.01 0.55 -17.01
N ARG A 57 24.41 -0.34 -17.93
CA ARG A 57 25.57 -0.12 -18.81
C ARG A 57 25.06 0.40 -20.15
N ASP A 58 25.26 1.70 -20.40
CA ASP A 58 24.97 2.41 -21.66
C ASP A 58 23.53 2.30 -22.22
N GLY A 59 22.57 1.95 -21.37
CA GLY A 59 21.16 1.87 -21.74
C GLY A 59 20.52 3.24 -22.00
N GLN A 60 19.45 3.24 -22.80
CA GLN A 60 18.58 4.39 -23.00
C GLN A 60 18.12 4.98 -21.65
N ARG A 61 17.83 6.28 -21.64
CA ARG A 61 17.37 6.99 -20.45
C ARG A 61 16.24 7.91 -20.84
N ARG A 62 15.23 8.04 -19.98
CA ARG A 62 14.24 9.10 -20.09
C ARG A 62 14.27 9.98 -18.84
N VAL A 63 14.05 11.27 -19.02
CA VAL A 63 13.93 12.22 -17.92
C VAL A 63 12.47 12.58 -17.78
N LEU A 64 11.91 12.34 -16.60
CA LEU A 64 10.54 12.71 -16.27
C LEU A 64 10.59 13.89 -15.30
N THR A 65 9.85 14.95 -15.62
CA THR A 65 9.59 16.04 -14.67
C THR A 65 8.20 15.85 -14.09
N VAL A 66 8.09 15.88 -12.76
CA VAL A 66 6.82 15.75 -12.04
C VAL A 66 6.72 16.87 -11.02
N ALA A 67 5.62 17.62 -11.08
CA ALA A 67 5.34 18.72 -10.17
C ALA A 67 4.36 18.34 -9.05
N ASP A 68 3.53 17.32 -9.27
CA ASP A 68 2.60 16.85 -8.23
C ASP A 68 3.39 16.14 -7.10
N PRO A 69 3.17 16.52 -5.84
CA PRO A 69 3.94 16.00 -4.70
C PRO A 69 3.65 14.53 -4.40
N LEU A 70 2.42 14.05 -4.62
CA LEU A 70 2.05 12.65 -4.37
C LEU A 70 2.60 11.73 -5.47
N LEU A 71 2.52 12.15 -6.74
CA LEU A 71 3.17 11.40 -7.83
C LEU A 71 4.69 11.38 -7.66
N SER A 72 5.28 12.52 -7.28
CA SER A 72 6.72 12.60 -6.97
C SER A 72 7.08 11.64 -5.83
N LEU A 73 6.29 11.63 -4.75
CA LEU A 73 6.47 10.69 -3.65
C LEU A 73 6.42 9.23 -4.11
N CYS A 74 5.40 8.84 -4.90
CA CYS A 74 5.30 7.49 -5.46
C CYS A 74 6.56 7.12 -6.23
N MET A 75 6.99 7.98 -7.16
CA MET A 75 8.13 7.67 -8.02
C MET A 75 9.47 7.68 -7.28
N LEU A 76 9.63 8.52 -6.26
CA LEU A 76 10.86 8.57 -5.48
C LEU A 76 10.97 7.40 -4.50
N ALA A 77 9.87 7.08 -3.82
CA ALA A 77 9.86 5.97 -2.88
C ALA A 77 9.90 4.62 -3.61
N ARG A 78 9.20 4.47 -4.74
CA ARG A 78 9.06 3.19 -5.46
C ARG A 78 9.94 3.10 -6.72
N ASN A 79 11.22 3.45 -6.58
CA ASN A 79 12.16 3.61 -7.69
C ASN A 79 13.05 2.39 -7.96
N GLU A 80 12.82 1.27 -7.29
CA GLU A 80 13.60 0.04 -7.46
C GLU A 80 12.97 -0.87 -8.54
N ALA A 81 13.79 -1.54 -9.35
CA ALA A 81 13.30 -2.49 -10.35
C ALA A 81 12.68 -3.75 -9.75
N ARG A 82 13.16 -4.14 -8.56
CA ARG A 82 12.76 -5.32 -7.79
C ARG A 82 13.30 -5.20 -6.36
N ASN A 83 12.50 -5.60 -5.38
CA ASN A 83 12.93 -5.68 -3.98
C ASN A 83 12.42 -6.97 -3.33
N VAL A 84 13.33 -7.93 -3.11
CA VAL A 84 13.03 -9.22 -2.46
C VAL A 84 13.66 -9.35 -1.08
N THR A 85 14.32 -8.31 -0.59
CA THR A 85 15.09 -8.36 0.66
C THR A 85 14.48 -7.45 1.74
N GLY A 86 13.59 -6.54 1.34
CA GLY A 86 13.16 -5.42 2.17
C GLY A 86 14.26 -4.38 2.42
N CYS A 87 15.42 -4.49 1.77
CA CYS A 87 16.52 -3.54 1.95
C CYS A 87 16.36 -2.35 1.01
N ILE A 88 16.52 -1.13 1.51
CA ILE A 88 16.52 0.07 0.66
C ILE A 88 17.83 0.15 -0.14
N ARG A 89 17.72 0.28 -1.47
CA ARG A 89 18.87 0.52 -2.36
C ARG A 89 19.33 1.98 -2.32
N LYS A 90 20.17 2.30 -1.34
CA LYS A 90 20.65 3.66 -1.05
C LYS A 90 21.32 4.33 -2.26
N GLU A 91 21.93 3.57 -3.15
CA GLU A 91 22.56 4.03 -4.39
C GLU A 91 21.60 4.78 -5.33
N LEU A 92 20.31 4.45 -5.31
CA LEU A 92 19.29 5.16 -6.10
C LEU A 92 18.95 6.55 -5.55
N TYR A 93 19.34 6.82 -4.31
CA TYR A 93 19.09 8.08 -3.59
C TYR A 93 20.33 8.97 -3.49
N GLN A 94 21.49 8.54 -3.99
CA GLN A 94 22.74 9.30 -3.95
C GLN A 94 22.69 10.63 -4.74
N GLY A 95 21.76 10.77 -5.70
CA GLY A 95 21.59 11.99 -6.50
C GLY A 95 20.77 13.12 -5.87
N PHE A 96 20.16 12.88 -4.69
CA PHE A 96 19.30 13.85 -4.00
C PHE A 96 20.12 14.91 -3.23
N GLY A 97 20.81 15.79 -3.96
CA GLY A 97 21.64 16.82 -3.33
C GLY A 97 22.88 16.24 -2.61
N PRO A 98 23.35 16.79 -1.47
CA PRO A 98 24.56 16.34 -0.76
C PRO A 98 24.45 14.95 -0.08
N GLY A 99 23.66 14.03 -0.66
CA GLY A 99 23.25 12.76 -0.08
C GLY A 99 21.96 12.92 0.72
N LEU A 100 20.93 12.14 0.39
CA LEU A 100 19.71 12.10 1.19
C LEU A 100 20.03 11.51 2.56
N ALA A 101 19.82 12.26 3.63
CA ALA A 101 19.95 11.76 5.00
C ALA A 101 19.06 10.52 5.18
N PRO A 102 19.54 9.47 5.88
CA PRO A 102 18.75 8.24 6.11
C PRO A 102 17.36 8.51 6.67
N GLU A 103 17.24 9.46 7.59
CA GLU A 103 16.00 9.85 8.27
C GLU A 103 14.95 10.34 7.26
N LYS A 104 15.37 11.16 6.30
CA LYS A 104 14.52 11.65 5.22
C LYS A 104 14.09 10.52 4.28
N LEU A 105 15.01 9.60 3.98
CA LEU A 105 14.70 8.42 3.16
C LEU A 105 13.64 7.53 3.84
N TYR A 106 13.76 7.31 5.15
CA TYR A 106 12.77 6.55 5.90
C TYR A 106 11.41 7.23 5.87
N SER A 107 11.36 8.55 6.05
CA SER A 107 10.10 9.30 5.95
C SER A 107 9.48 9.28 4.55
N LEU A 108 10.25 9.25 3.46
CA LEU A 108 9.69 9.02 2.12
C LEU A 108 9.00 7.65 2.02
N LYS A 109 9.62 6.60 2.58
CA LYS A 109 9.05 5.24 2.59
C LYS A 109 7.80 5.14 3.46
N ASP A 110 7.73 5.88 4.57
CA ASP A 110 6.53 5.91 5.40
C ASP A 110 5.39 6.67 4.75
N LEU A 111 5.68 7.83 4.13
CA LEU A 111 4.64 8.61 3.47
C LEU A 111 4.03 7.86 2.29
N VAL A 112 4.84 7.14 1.49
CA VAL A 112 4.28 6.34 0.40
C VAL A 112 3.44 5.16 0.92
N LYS A 113 3.66 4.70 2.16
CA LYS A 113 2.78 3.71 2.78
C LYS A 113 1.38 4.29 3.10
N LEU A 114 1.27 5.61 3.26
CA LEU A 114 0.03 6.31 3.65
C LEU A 114 -0.78 6.80 2.44
N ILE A 115 -0.49 6.28 1.26
CA ILE A 115 -1.27 6.52 0.04
C ILE A 115 -1.81 5.20 -0.50
N VAL A 116 -2.86 5.28 -1.30
CA VAL A 116 -3.38 4.15 -2.07
C VAL A 116 -3.54 4.55 -3.53
N ILE A 117 -3.23 3.66 -4.46
CA ILE A 117 -3.50 3.89 -5.89
C ILE A 117 -4.69 3.04 -6.29
N VAL A 118 -5.79 3.65 -6.74
CA VAL A 118 -7.00 2.91 -7.11
C VAL A 118 -7.31 3.13 -8.58
N GLY A 119 -7.68 2.05 -9.27
CA GLY A 119 -8.10 2.12 -10.67
C GLY A 119 -8.92 0.90 -11.09
N LEU A 120 -9.74 1.09 -12.12
CA LEU A 120 -10.48 0.03 -12.78
C LEU A 120 -9.59 -0.63 -13.83
N THR A 121 -9.41 -1.94 -13.75
CA THR A 121 -8.58 -2.71 -14.68
C THR A 121 -9.28 -4.00 -15.09
N HIS A 122 -8.59 -4.83 -15.88
CA HIS A 122 -9.09 -6.09 -16.39
C HIS A 122 -8.16 -7.24 -16.00
N GLY A 123 -8.69 -8.20 -15.24
CA GLY A 123 -8.06 -9.49 -15.03
C GLY A 123 -8.19 -10.35 -16.29
N ARG A 124 -7.15 -11.12 -16.59
CA ARG A 124 -7.13 -12.17 -17.63
C ARG A 124 -7.10 -13.58 -17.05
N ALA A 125 -6.67 -13.71 -15.79
CA ALA A 125 -6.57 -14.98 -15.08
C ALA A 125 -6.63 -14.75 -13.55
N TYR A 126 -6.62 -15.83 -12.79
CA TYR A 126 -6.35 -15.86 -11.36
C TYR A 126 -5.61 -17.14 -10.97
N GLY A 127 -5.00 -17.19 -9.78
CA GLY A 127 -4.15 -18.29 -9.35
C GLY A 127 -2.68 -18.14 -9.77
N GLY A 128 -1.92 -19.24 -9.76
CA GLY A 128 -0.50 -19.29 -10.11
C GLY A 128 0.48 -18.96 -8.98
N PHE A 129 0.03 -18.27 -7.91
CA PHE A 129 0.90 -17.94 -6.78
C PHE A 129 1.49 -19.20 -6.12
N GLY A 130 2.81 -19.20 -5.92
CA GLY A 130 3.56 -20.30 -5.30
C GLY A 130 3.62 -21.59 -6.12
N GLY A 131 3.22 -21.57 -7.40
CA GLY A 131 3.21 -22.74 -8.28
C GLY A 131 2.22 -23.86 -7.91
N ALA A 132 1.55 -23.75 -6.77
CA ALA A 132 0.64 -24.75 -6.23
C ALA A 132 -0.81 -24.59 -6.71
N SER A 133 -1.21 -23.37 -7.09
CA SER A 133 -2.57 -23.09 -7.56
C SER A 133 -2.62 -23.07 -9.09
N PRO A 134 -3.47 -23.88 -9.75
CA PRO A 134 -3.59 -23.87 -11.20
C PRO A 134 -4.02 -22.48 -11.69
N LEU A 135 -3.41 -22.03 -12.78
CA LEU A 135 -3.79 -20.79 -13.43
C LEU A 135 -5.15 -21.00 -14.12
N THR A 136 -6.14 -20.17 -13.78
CA THR A 136 -7.46 -20.23 -14.42
C THR A 136 -7.70 -18.94 -15.21
N THR A 137 -7.90 -19.06 -16.52
CA THR A 137 -8.24 -17.93 -17.38
C THR A 137 -9.60 -17.38 -17.02
N CYS A 138 -9.69 -16.07 -16.81
CA CYS A 138 -10.92 -15.38 -16.50
C CYS A 138 -10.78 -13.92 -16.93
N ALA A 139 -11.55 -13.52 -17.94
CA ALA A 139 -11.69 -12.12 -18.32
C ALA A 139 -12.71 -11.46 -17.39
N GLN A 140 -12.27 -10.56 -16.52
CA GLN A 140 -13.17 -9.84 -15.63
C GLN A 140 -12.70 -8.39 -15.45
N ARG A 141 -13.66 -7.51 -15.25
CA ARG A 141 -13.42 -6.14 -14.81
C ARG A 141 -13.28 -6.13 -13.29
N LEU A 142 -12.30 -5.40 -12.77
CA LEU A 142 -12.07 -5.29 -11.33
C LEU A 142 -11.44 -3.96 -10.95
N TYR A 143 -11.69 -3.51 -9.72
CA TYR A 143 -10.93 -2.42 -9.11
C TYR A 143 -9.71 -2.98 -8.39
N LEU A 144 -8.53 -2.47 -8.73
CA LEU A 144 -7.31 -2.77 -8.00
C LEU A 144 -7.02 -1.60 -7.04
N VAL A 145 -6.66 -1.95 -5.81
CA VAL A 145 -6.21 -1.02 -4.78
C VAL A 145 -4.75 -1.33 -4.46
N ASP A 146 -3.84 -0.47 -4.91
CA ASP A 146 -2.42 -0.58 -4.62
C ASP A 146 -2.16 -0.15 -3.16
N LEU A 147 -2.03 -1.11 -2.24
CA LEU A 147 -1.98 -0.85 -0.80
C LEU A 147 -0.70 -1.40 -0.15
N ILE A 148 0.07 -0.53 0.49
CA ILE A 148 1.35 -0.86 1.10
C ILE A 148 1.19 -1.25 2.58
N GLY A 149 1.77 -2.40 2.94
CA GLY A 149 1.82 -2.85 4.33
C GLY A 149 2.96 -2.26 5.15
N LEU A 150 2.83 -2.34 6.47
CA LEU A 150 3.99 -2.16 7.35
C LEU A 150 4.99 -3.30 7.12
N GLN A 151 6.26 -2.94 6.95
CA GLN A 151 7.35 -3.88 6.68
C GLN A 151 8.34 -3.95 7.85
N PHE A 152 8.77 -5.17 8.20
CA PHE A 152 9.57 -5.47 9.38
C PHE A 152 10.84 -6.29 9.06
N GLN A 153 11.16 -6.51 7.79
CA GLN A 153 12.34 -7.31 7.42
C GLN A 153 13.65 -6.61 7.81
N GLN A 154 13.65 -5.27 7.82
CA GLN A 154 14.78 -4.44 8.21
C GLN A 154 14.37 -3.47 9.33
N PRO A 155 15.28 -3.11 10.26
CA PRO A 155 14.97 -2.21 11.38
C PRO A 155 14.46 -0.82 10.95
N TYR A 156 14.86 -0.36 9.76
CA TYR A 156 14.49 0.95 9.23
C TYR A 156 13.22 0.94 8.36
N ASN A 157 12.61 -0.23 8.14
CA ASN A 157 11.39 -0.30 7.35
C ASN A 157 10.20 0.32 8.10
N THR A 158 9.08 0.50 7.39
CA THR A 158 7.89 1.23 7.87
C THR A 158 7.32 0.65 9.17
N GLY A 159 7.51 -0.65 9.44
CA GLY A 159 7.10 -1.31 10.68
C GLY A 159 7.72 -0.70 11.94
N ARG A 160 8.85 0.01 11.84
CA ARG A 160 9.45 0.74 12.97
C ARG A 160 8.53 1.80 13.56
N LEU A 161 7.54 2.29 12.79
CA LEU A 161 6.55 3.25 13.28
C LEU A 161 5.73 2.70 14.46
N VAL A 162 5.70 1.38 14.67
CA VAL A 162 5.00 0.73 15.80
C VAL A 162 5.96 0.03 16.77
N LEU A 163 7.26 0.32 16.67
CA LEU A 163 8.29 -0.25 17.53
C LEU A 163 8.91 0.81 18.45
N HIS A 164 9.21 0.41 19.68
CA HIS A 164 9.87 1.23 20.68
C HIS A 164 11.03 0.47 21.30
N GLY A 165 12.22 1.05 21.31
CA GLY A 165 13.40 0.39 21.87
C GLY A 165 14.69 1.16 21.57
N PRO A 166 15.78 0.84 22.28
CA PRO A 166 17.08 1.40 21.97
C PRO A 166 17.50 0.99 20.55
N GLY A 167 17.97 1.96 19.76
CA GLY A 167 18.49 1.71 18.41
C GLY A 167 17.43 1.49 17.32
N VAL A 168 16.14 1.66 17.61
CA VAL A 168 15.11 1.70 16.55
C VAL A 168 15.35 2.98 15.71
N PRO A 169 15.64 2.86 14.39
CA PRO A 169 15.86 4.01 13.52
C PRO A 169 14.65 4.95 13.50
N ARG A 170 14.89 6.25 13.31
CA ARG A 170 13.82 7.26 13.23
C ARG A 170 13.86 7.99 11.90
N GLY A 171 12.69 8.22 11.32
CA GLY A 171 12.51 9.18 10.24
C GLY A 171 12.25 10.59 10.80
N GLU A 172 12.42 11.60 9.95
CA GLU A 172 12.12 13.01 10.27
C GLU A 172 10.64 13.24 10.61
N LEU A 173 9.75 12.38 10.11
CA LEU A 173 8.29 12.52 10.22
C LEU A 173 7.61 11.52 11.16
N ASP A 174 8.36 10.64 11.84
CA ASP A 174 7.78 9.52 12.59
C ASP A 174 6.75 9.97 13.64
N ASP A 175 7.01 11.07 14.35
CA ASP A 175 6.13 11.56 15.41
C ASP A 175 4.86 12.19 14.85
N GLU A 176 4.97 12.92 13.74
CA GLU A 176 3.81 13.51 13.09
C GLU A 176 2.93 12.41 12.46
N ILE A 177 3.54 11.45 11.75
CA ILE A 177 2.83 10.29 11.19
C ILE A 177 2.14 9.50 12.31
N PHE A 178 2.85 9.19 13.39
CA PHE A 178 2.28 8.45 14.52
C PHE A 178 1.10 9.19 15.12
N SER A 179 1.25 10.49 15.41
CA SER A 179 0.16 11.27 16.00
C SER A 179 -1.08 11.38 15.12
N ARG A 180 -0.90 11.49 13.80
CA ARG A 180 -2.01 11.59 12.83
C ARG A 180 -2.74 10.26 12.65
N VAL A 181 -2.02 9.13 12.68
CA VAL A 181 -2.60 7.81 12.44
C VAL A 181 -3.14 7.19 13.73
N VAL A 182 -2.42 7.32 14.84
CA VAL A 182 -2.78 6.72 16.14
C VAL A 182 -3.75 7.63 16.91
N GLY A 183 -3.68 8.95 16.70
CA GLY A 183 -4.52 9.94 17.38
C GLY A 183 -3.94 10.47 18.69
N GLU A 184 -2.67 10.16 18.99
CA GLU A 184 -1.97 10.54 20.21
C GLU A 184 -0.46 10.71 19.97
N PRO A 185 0.27 11.48 20.80
CA PRO A 185 1.71 11.62 20.67
C PRO A 185 2.45 10.27 20.77
N ARG A 186 3.57 10.14 20.05
CA ARG A 186 4.40 8.94 20.14
C ARG A 186 4.98 8.80 21.55
N PRO A 187 4.77 7.66 22.25
CA PRO A 187 5.24 7.47 23.62
C PRO A 187 6.76 7.33 23.67
N THR A 188 7.36 7.81 24.76
CA THR A 188 8.78 7.58 25.05
C THR A 188 9.02 6.14 25.48
N LEU A 189 10.28 5.67 25.44
CA LEU A 189 10.61 4.33 25.93
C LEU A 189 10.29 4.17 27.42
N ASP A 190 10.43 5.23 28.20
CA ASP A 190 10.07 5.28 29.61
C ASP A 190 8.57 5.08 29.82
N ASP A 191 7.73 5.73 29.01
CA ASP A 191 6.27 5.56 29.07
C ASP A 191 5.89 4.12 28.75
N VAL A 192 6.49 3.56 27.69
CA VAL A 192 6.29 2.17 27.24
C VAL A 192 6.66 1.17 28.33
N GLN A 193 7.76 1.38 29.05
CA GLN A 193 8.23 0.47 30.10
C GLN A 193 7.37 0.51 31.37
N ARG A 194 6.69 1.63 31.62
CA ARG A 194 5.80 1.81 32.78
C ARG A 194 4.37 1.33 32.51
N ASP A 195 3.98 1.21 31.26
CA ASP A 195 2.65 0.72 30.87
C ASP A 195 2.41 -0.72 31.34
N LYS A 196 1.25 -0.93 31.98
CA LYS A 196 0.79 -2.23 32.46
C LYS A 196 -0.51 -2.67 31.79
N THR A 197 -0.96 -1.95 30.76
CA THR A 197 -2.23 -2.23 30.07
C THR A 197 -2.14 -3.45 29.15
N GLY A 198 -0.92 -3.85 28.79
CA GLY A 198 -0.68 -4.94 27.85
C GLY A 198 -0.69 -4.49 26.38
N ARG A 199 -0.70 -3.18 26.13
CA ARG A 199 -0.54 -2.57 24.80
C ARG A 199 0.83 -2.86 24.19
N TYR A 200 1.89 -2.75 25.00
CA TYR A 200 3.25 -2.94 24.51
C TYR A 200 3.75 -4.36 24.76
N ARG A 201 4.09 -5.08 23.69
CA ARG A 201 4.55 -6.47 23.75
C ARG A 201 6.04 -6.55 23.50
N ARG A 202 6.78 -7.08 24.48
CA ARG A 202 8.23 -7.32 24.33
C ARG A 202 8.51 -8.30 23.19
N CYS A 203 9.43 -7.93 22.32
CA CYS A 203 9.86 -8.66 21.13
C CYS A 203 11.41 -8.56 21.01
N GLY A 204 12.01 -9.29 20.06
CA GLY A 204 13.43 -9.12 19.71
C GLY A 204 14.42 -9.39 20.86
N GLY A 205 14.18 -10.42 21.67
CA GLY A 205 15.02 -10.72 22.84
C GLY A 205 14.75 -9.83 24.06
N GLY A 206 13.68 -9.03 24.04
CA GLY A 206 13.20 -8.25 25.19
C GLY A 206 13.64 -6.78 25.20
N THR A 207 14.37 -6.33 24.18
CA THR A 207 14.87 -4.94 24.08
C THR A 207 13.94 -4.03 23.28
N VAL A 208 13.08 -4.60 22.42
CA VAL A 208 12.12 -3.86 21.59
C VAL A 208 10.69 -4.19 22.03
N TYR A 209 9.83 -3.19 21.99
CA TYR A 209 8.41 -3.28 22.30
C TYR A 209 7.61 -3.03 21.03
N PHE A 210 6.68 -3.93 20.73
CA PHE A 210 5.68 -3.79 19.68
C PHE A 210 4.43 -3.14 20.27
N ASP A 211 4.03 -1.98 19.75
CA ASP A 211 2.81 -1.30 20.13
C ASP A 211 1.62 -1.89 19.36
N THR A 212 0.82 -2.73 20.03
CA THR A 212 -0.33 -3.38 19.38
C THR A 212 -1.41 -2.37 19.00
N HIS A 213 -1.61 -1.30 19.79
CA HIS A 213 -2.60 -0.28 19.50
C HIS A 213 -2.19 0.56 18.29
N ALA A 214 -0.93 0.97 18.21
CA ALA A 214 -0.43 1.69 17.04
C ALA A 214 -0.55 0.83 15.78
N TYR A 215 -0.14 -0.45 15.83
CA TYR A 215 -0.30 -1.36 14.70
C TYR A 215 -1.76 -1.49 14.23
N GLN A 216 -2.70 -1.70 15.17
CA GLN A 216 -4.12 -1.76 14.86
C GLN A 216 -4.63 -0.43 14.26
N SER A 217 -4.11 0.72 14.71
CA SER A 217 -4.46 2.04 14.19
C SER A 217 -3.97 2.24 12.75
N PHE A 218 -2.75 1.82 12.43
CA PHE A 218 -2.26 1.83 11.05
C PHE A 218 -3.10 0.92 10.15
N VAL A 219 -3.46 -0.28 10.61
CA VAL A 219 -4.31 -1.17 9.81
C VAL A 219 -5.71 -0.59 9.61
N ALA A 220 -6.28 0.04 10.64
CA ALA A 220 -7.57 0.71 10.57
C ALA A 220 -7.55 1.88 9.58
N PHE A 221 -6.48 2.68 9.60
CA PHE A 221 -6.25 3.77 8.65
C PHE A 221 -6.19 3.25 7.22
N ASP A 222 -5.38 2.22 6.97
CA ASP A 222 -5.21 1.60 5.65
C ASP A 222 -6.52 1.05 5.10
N PHE A 223 -7.29 0.34 5.94
CA PHE A 223 -8.61 -0.17 5.57
C PHE A 223 -9.58 0.96 5.20
N CYS A 224 -9.69 1.97 6.08
CA CYS A 224 -10.60 3.09 5.85
C CYS A 224 -10.21 3.89 4.60
N GLN A 225 -8.92 4.15 4.39
CA GLN A 225 -8.42 4.85 3.22
C GLN A 225 -8.73 4.08 1.93
N ALA A 226 -8.51 2.77 1.91
CA ALA A 226 -8.86 1.92 0.78
C ALA A 226 -10.36 1.97 0.45
N CYS A 227 -11.24 1.88 1.46
CA CYS A 227 -12.68 1.97 1.26
C CYS A 227 -13.12 3.34 0.73
N VAL A 228 -12.61 4.43 1.31
CA VAL A 228 -12.94 5.80 0.86
C VAL A 228 -12.47 6.02 -0.58
N ALA A 229 -11.24 5.60 -0.91
CA ALA A 229 -10.69 5.71 -2.26
C ALA A 229 -11.49 4.87 -3.29
N LEU A 230 -11.94 3.66 -2.91
CA LEU A 230 -12.80 2.83 -3.76
C LEU A 230 -14.14 3.51 -4.07
N ASN A 231 -14.81 4.08 -3.07
CA ASN A 231 -16.07 4.79 -3.32
C ASN A 231 -15.87 6.03 -4.21
N ALA A 232 -14.79 6.79 -3.98
CA ALA A 232 -14.45 7.92 -4.83
C ALA A 232 -14.20 7.47 -6.29
N ALA A 233 -13.47 6.37 -6.48
CA ALA A 233 -13.23 5.79 -7.79
C ALA A 233 -14.54 5.36 -8.48
N VAL A 234 -15.45 4.66 -7.80
CA VAL A 234 -16.76 4.28 -8.34
C VAL A 234 -17.61 5.51 -8.69
N ALA A 235 -17.66 6.49 -7.80
CA ALA A 235 -18.44 7.72 -7.98
C ALA A 235 -17.96 8.52 -9.20
N SER A 236 -16.64 8.66 -9.36
CA SER A 236 -16.03 9.40 -10.48
C SER A 236 -16.37 8.85 -11.86
N ARG A 237 -16.73 7.57 -11.95
CA ARG A 237 -17.06 6.88 -13.21
C ARG A 237 -18.56 6.81 -13.49
N ALA A 238 -19.40 7.22 -12.53
CA ALA A 238 -20.87 7.13 -12.63
C ALA A 238 -21.39 5.74 -13.05
N THR A 239 -20.65 4.67 -12.72
CA THR A 239 -21.03 3.29 -13.12
C THR A 239 -22.12 2.69 -12.25
N GLY A 240 -22.28 3.20 -11.01
CA GLY A 240 -23.20 2.62 -10.04
C GLY A 240 -22.80 1.22 -9.56
N ASP A 241 -21.54 0.82 -9.76
CA ASP A 241 -21.06 -0.52 -9.41
C ASP A 241 -21.29 -0.82 -7.93
N ALA A 242 -21.89 -1.98 -7.64
CA ALA A 242 -21.80 -2.60 -6.32
C ALA A 242 -20.48 -3.37 -6.21
N LEU A 243 -19.79 -3.26 -5.08
CA LEU A 243 -18.46 -3.85 -4.90
C LEU A 243 -18.49 -5.08 -3.99
N HIS A 244 -17.77 -6.11 -4.43
CA HIS A 244 -17.28 -7.19 -3.58
C HIS A 244 -15.80 -6.91 -3.29
N PHE A 245 -15.51 -6.38 -2.10
CA PHE A 245 -14.18 -5.95 -1.74
C PHE A 245 -13.40 -7.06 -1.02
N LYS A 246 -12.35 -7.57 -1.66
CA LYS A 246 -11.35 -8.47 -1.07
C LYS A 246 -10.23 -7.66 -0.44
N PHE A 247 -10.22 -7.59 0.88
CA PHE A 247 -9.14 -6.95 1.63
C PHE A 247 -8.13 -8.03 2.05
N LEU A 248 -6.98 -8.06 1.39
CA LEU A 248 -5.98 -9.10 1.60
C LEU A 248 -5.20 -8.88 2.89
N ARG A 249 -4.56 -9.94 3.38
CA ARG A 249 -3.72 -9.90 4.58
C ARG A 249 -2.34 -9.32 4.28
N TYR A 250 -2.31 -8.09 3.80
CA TYR A 250 -1.11 -7.32 3.42
C TYR A 250 -0.12 -7.18 4.60
N GLY A 251 1.18 -7.13 4.31
CA GLY A 251 2.24 -7.04 5.33
C GLY A 251 2.49 -8.30 6.19
N ALA A 252 1.58 -9.29 6.17
CA ALA A 252 1.66 -10.46 7.06
C ALA A 252 2.47 -11.66 6.51
N GLY A 253 2.88 -11.59 5.25
CA GLY A 253 3.74 -12.60 4.61
C GLY A 253 5.23 -12.32 4.88
N PHE A 254 6.04 -12.33 3.83
CA PHE A 254 7.48 -12.03 3.88
C PHE A 254 7.82 -10.72 4.63
N PHE A 255 6.97 -9.70 4.49
CA PHE A 255 7.14 -8.40 5.14
C PHE A 255 7.06 -8.43 6.67
N SER A 256 6.51 -9.48 7.27
CA SER A 256 6.34 -9.56 8.72
C SER A 256 7.64 -9.81 9.49
N GLY A 257 8.68 -10.33 8.83
CA GLY A 257 9.97 -10.64 9.46
C GLY A 257 9.82 -11.42 10.77
N ALA A 258 10.55 -11.00 11.81
CA ALA A 258 10.49 -11.62 13.14
C ALA A 258 9.18 -11.33 13.92
N TYR A 259 8.27 -10.52 13.38
CA TYR A 259 7.07 -10.03 14.06
C TYR A 259 5.77 -10.71 13.57
N GLN A 260 5.88 -11.78 12.78
CA GLN A 260 4.75 -12.50 12.20
C GLN A 260 3.68 -12.89 13.22
N ALA A 261 4.06 -13.38 14.40
CA ALA A 261 3.11 -13.75 15.45
C ALA A 261 2.29 -12.54 15.95
N MET A 262 2.96 -11.40 16.20
CA MET A 262 2.29 -10.17 16.64
C MET A 262 1.35 -9.61 15.57
N ILE A 263 1.81 -9.59 14.32
CA ILE A 263 1.01 -9.14 13.17
C ILE A 263 -0.23 -10.03 12.99
N SER A 264 -0.05 -11.36 13.04
CA SER A 264 -1.14 -12.34 12.92
C SER A 264 -2.20 -12.14 13.99
N ALA A 265 -1.78 -11.90 15.22
CA ALA A 265 -2.67 -11.71 16.35
C ALA A 265 -3.44 -10.37 16.32
N ASN A 266 -2.97 -9.36 15.57
CA ASN A 266 -3.52 -8.00 15.68
C ASN A 266 -4.13 -7.44 14.38
N ILE A 267 -3.83 -8.00 13.21
CA ILE A 267 -4.31 -7.43 11.93
C ILE A 267 -5.83 -7.44 11.82
N HIS A 268 -6.50 -8.50 12.27
CA HIS A 268 -7.97 -8.60 12.21
C HIS A 268 -8.65 -7.57 13.14
N LEU A 269 -8.06 -7.27 14.31
CA LEU A 269 -8.55 -6.23 15.21
C LEU A 269 -8.41 -4.83 14.60
N GLY A 270 -7.31 -4.59 13.88
CA GLY A 270 -7.12 -3.37 13.10
C GLY A 270 -8.17 -3.22 11.99
N VAL A 271 -8.48 -4.31 11.27
CA VAL A 271 -9.57 -4.32 10.27
C VAL A 271 -10.92 -4.04 10.91
N ALA A 272 -11.26 -4.66 12.04
CA ALA A 272 -12.51 -4.40 12.75
C ALA A 272 -12.64 -2.92 13.12
N ARG A 273 -11.58 -2.32 13.69
CA ARG A 273 -11.54 -0.88 13.97
C ARG A 273 -11.65 -0.04 12.69
N GLY A 274 -11.01 -0.45 11.60
CA GLY A 274 -11.11 0.21 10.29
C GLY A 274 -12.54 0.24 9.76
N VAL A 275 -13.29 -0.85 9.90
CA VAL A 275 -14.71 -0.93 9.52
C VAL A 275 -15.54 0.05 10.36
N GLU A 276 -15.33 0.10 11.67
CA GLU A 276 -16.04 1.03 12.56
C GLU A 276 -15.75 2.50 12.22
N VAL A 277 -14.49 2.84 11.93
CA VAL A 277 -14.10 4.19 11.50
C VAL A 277 -14.72 4.51 10.15
N TYR A 278 -14.63 3.60 9.19
CA TYR A 278 -15.20 3.76 7.85
C TYR A 278 -16.70 4.07 7.90
N GLY A 279 -17.47 3.34 8.72
CA GLY A 279 -18.90 3.58 8.91
C GLY A 279 -19.28 4.99 9.42
N ARG A 280 -18.32 5.73 10.00
CA ARG A 280 -18.51 7.10 10.50
C ARG A 280 -18.14 8.17 9.46
N THR A 281 -17.41 7.80 8.42
CA THR A 281 -16.93 8.74 7.39
C THR A 281 -18.07 9.35 6.58
N ALA A 282 -17.85 10.56 6.07
CA ALA A 282 -18.79 11.21 5.15
C ALA A 282 -18.98 10.40 3.86
N SER A 283 -17.92 9.76 3.36
CA SER A 283 -17.98 8.89 2.16
C SER A 283 -18.98 7.75 2.34
N PHE A 284 -18.94 7.05 3.47
CA PHE A 284 -19.88 5.95 3.73
C PHE A 284 -21.33 6.45 3.74
N LYS A 285 -21.59 7.59 4.40
CA LYS A 285 -22.92 8.18 4.51
C LYS A 285 -23.47 8.68 3.17
N ALA A 286 -22.61 9.22 2.32
CA ALA A 286 -23.00 9.75 1.01
C ALA A 286 -23.22 8.63 -0.01
N GLN A 287 -22.27 7.69 -0.11
CA GLN A 287 -22.29 6.66 -1.14
C GLN A 287 -21.36 5.50 -0.77
N ASN A 288 -21.91 4.46 -0.14
CA ASN A 288 -21.21 3.19 0.06
C ASN A 288 -21.51 2.21 -1.08
N ALA A 289 -20.50 1.93 -1.91
CA ALA A 289 -20.56 0.93 -2.97
C ALA A 289 -20.24 -0.48 -2.46
N ILE A 290 -19.59 -0.62 -1.30
CA ILE A 290 -19.14 -1.91 -0.76
C ILE A 290 -20.32 -2.66 -0.14
N ARG A 291 -20.70 -3.79 -0.76
CA ARG A 291 -21.77 -4.68 -0.27
C ARG A 291 -21.23 -5.91 0.43
N TYR A 292 -20.08 -6.39 -0.04
CA TYR A 292 -19.40 -7.54 0.53
C TYR A 292 -17.98 -7.16 0.91
N LEU A 293 -17.55 -7.59 2.09
CA LEU A 293 -16.16 -7.57 2.53
C LEU A 293 -15.69 -9.03 2.65
N GLU A 294 -14.81 -9.47 1.76
CA GLU A 294 -14.17 -10.76 1.86
C GLU A 294 -12.74 -10.60 2.39
N LEU A 295 -12.36 -11.46 3.32
CA LEU A 295 -11.06 -11.46 4.00
C LEU A 295 -10.35 -12.81 3.76
N PRO A 296 -9.69 -12.97 2.60
CA PRO A 296 -8.97 -14.21 2.29
C PRO A 296 -7.83 -14.46 3.28
N PHE A 297 -7.72 -15.68 3.79
CA PHE A 297 -6.69 -16.15 4.72
C PHE A 297 -6.65 -15.43 6.09
N PHE A 298 -7.70 -14.67 6.42
CA PHE A 298 -7.91 -14.20 7.79
C PHE A 298 -8.55 -15.30 8.64
N PRO A 299 -8.22 -15.37 9.94
CA PRO A 299 -9.05 -16.14 10.86
C PRO A 299 -10.43 -15.50 10.93
N ARG A 300 -11.46 -16.32 11.13
CA ARG A 300 -12.81 -15.80 11.45
C ARG A 300 -12.72 -14.91 12.69
N SER A 301 -13.28 -13.71 12.62
CA SER A 301 -13.28 -12.73 13.71
C SER A 301 -14.70 -12.19 13.93
N GLU A 302 -15.20 -12.37 15.14
CA GLU A 302 -16.52 -11.89 15.55
C GLU A 302 -16.54 -10.36 15.74
N GLU A 303 -15.38 -9.74 15.99
CA GLU A 303 -15.21 -8.29 16.01
C GLU A 303 -15.50 -7.67 14.64
N ILE A 304 -14.95 -8.25 13.57
CA ILE A 304 -15.19 -7.76 12.21
C ILE A 304 -16.65 -7.96 11.81
N LEU A 305 -17.23 -9.12 12.13
CA LEU A 305 -18.64 -9.41 11.84
C LEU A 305 -19.57 -8.38 12.51
N ARG A 306 -19.36 -8.12 13.80
CA ARG A 306 -20.12 -7.11 14.56
C ARG A 306 -19.92 -5.70 14.02
N ALA A 307 -18.71 -5.35 13.57
CA ALA A 307 -18.45 -4.04 12.97
C ALA A 307 -19.16 -3.85 11.62
N CYS A 308 -19.29 -4.92 10.82
CA CYS A 308 -19.92 -4.87 9.49
C CYS A 308 -21.46 -4.86 9.54
N GLU A 309 -22.06 -5.54 10.52
CA GLU A 309 -23.52 -5.69 10.67
C GLU A 309 -24.30 -4.36 10.62
N PRO A 310 -23.99 -3.33 11.44
CA PRO A 310 -24.73 -2.06 11.42
C PRO A 310 -24.54 -1.27 10.12
N LEU A 311 -23.53 -1.62 9.31
CA LEU A 311 -23.24 -0.99 8.03
C LEU A 311 -23.94 -1.69 6.85
N GLY A 312 -24.63 -2.81 7.10
CA GLY A 312 -25.23 -3.64 6.05
C GLY A 312 -24.20 -4.26 5.10
N ILE A 313 -22.94 -4.39 5.54
CA ILE A 313 -21.88 -5.03 4.77
C ILE A 313 -21.83 -6.50 5.13
N ARG A 314 -21.95 -7.40 4.14
CA ARG A 314 -21.81 -8.83 4.38
C ARG A 314 -20.34 -9.22 4.41
N CYS A 315 -19.86 -9.67 5.56
CA CYS A 315 -18.49 -10.10 5.74
C CYS A 315 -18.32 -11.61 5.47
N LEU A 316 -17.26 -11.98 4.76
CA LEU A 316 -16.91 -13.35 4.37
C LEU A 316 -15.44 -13.61 4.72
N PHE A 317 -15.14 -14.83 5.15
CA PHE A 317 -13.77 -15.32 5.36
C PHE A 317 -13.54 -16.49 4.42
N SER A 318 -12.45 -16.47 3.66
CA SER A 318 -12.20 -17.44 2.58
C SER A 318 -10.73 -17.87 2.52
N HIS A 319 -10.45 -18.82 1.64
CA HIS A 319 -9.08 -19.16 1.21
C HIS A 319 -8.93 -18.96 -0.30
N ASP A 320 -9.75 -18.06 -0.87
CA ASP A 320 -9.81 -17.85 -2.30
C ASP A 320 -8.66 -16.96 -2.79
N ASP A 321 -8.28 -17.16 -4.05
CA ASP A 321 -7.31 -16.30 -4.72
C ASP A 321 -7.81 -14.84 -4.79
N ALA A 322 -6.87 -13.91 -4.74
CA ALA A 322 -7.11 -12.48 -4.77
C ALA A 322 -7.95 -12.04 -5.99
N LEU A 323 -7.72 -12.64 -7.15
CA LEU A 323 -8.44 -12.31 -8.38
C LEU A 323 -9.54 -13.32 -8.72
N LYS A 324 -9.84 -14.29 -7.85
CA LYS A 324 -10.97 -15.19 -8.11
C LYS A 324 -12.28 -14.39 -8.12
N PRO A 325 -13.09 -14.47 -9.20
CA PRO A 325 -14.36 -13.75 -9.28
C PRO A 325 -15.26 -14.05 -8.08
N PRO A 326 -16.02 -13.05 -7.62
CA PRO A 326 -16.97 -13.27 -6.54
C PRO A 326 -18.08 -14.22 -6.98
N SER A 327 -18.61 -15.00 -6.03
CA SER A 327 -19.80 -15.82 -6.28
C SER A 327 -21.09 -15.00 -6.40
N THR A 328 -21.02 -13.69 -6.15
CA THR A 328 -22.11 -12.72 -6.23
C THR A 328 -22.04 -11.99 -7.58
N PRO A 329 -22.83 -12.42 -8.60
CA PRO A 329 -22.66 -11.95 -9.98
C PRO A 329 -22.96 -10.45 -10.18
N ASP A 330 -23.76 -9.85 -9.29
CA ASP A 330 -24.15 -8.44 -9.39
C ASP A 330 -23.09 -7.46 -8.84
N CYS A 331 -21.95 -7.97 -8.37
CA CYS A 331 -20.87 -7.15 -7.81
C CYS A 331 -19.61 -7.20 -8.66
N VAL A 332 -18.98 -6.05 -8.84
CA VAL A 332 -17.63 -5.93 -9.40
C VAL A 332 -16.62 -6.27 -8.30
N LEU A 333 -15.62 -7.07 -8.63
CA LEU A 333 -14.51 -7.35 -7.72
C LEU A 333 -13.72 -6.07 -7.46
N ALA A 334 -13.45 -5.78 -6.19
CA ALA A 334 -12.40 -4.85 -5.77
C ALA A 334 -11.39 -5.60 -4.92
N VAL A 335 -10.09 -5.35 -5.06
CA VAL A 335 -9.07 -6.10 -4.33
C VAL A 335 -7.85 -5.25 -4.02
N THR A 336 -7.33 -5.35 -2.80
CA THR A 336 -6.01 -4.80 -2.47
C THR A 336 -4.91 -5.68 -3.04
N ASN A 337 -3.87 -5.13 -3.67
CA ASN A 337 -2.62 -5.86 -3.82
C ASN A 337 -1.79 -5.73 -2.53
N CYS A 338 -0.89 -6.67 -2.28
CA CYS A 338 0.01 -6.61 -1.13
C CYS A 338 1.27 -5.82 -1.51
N ALA A 339 1.12 -4.52 -1.79
CA ALA A 339 2.16 -3.69 -2.40
C ALA A 339 3.41 -3.48 -1.55
N ASP A 340 4.47 -3.07 -2.23
CA ASP A 340 5.79 -2.80 -1.67
C ASP A 340 6.12 -1.28 -1.77
N PRO A 341 6.64 -0.62 -0.70
CA PRO A 341 7.04 0.79 -0.73
C PRO A 341 8.32 1.05 -1.55
N HIS A 342 8.99 0.02 -2.04
CA HIS A 342 10.22 0.08 -2.84
C HIS A 342 9.98 -0.07 -4.35
N VAL A 343 8.92 -0.76 -4.75
CA VAL A 343 8.68 -1.12 -6.15
C VAL A 343 7.23 -0.86 -6.52
N VAL A 344 7.01 -0.44 -7.77
CA VAL A 344 5.65 -0.32 -8.32
C VAL A 344 4.95 -1.69 -8.35
N THR A 345 3.61 -1.68 -8.50
CA THR A 345 2.76 -2.88 -8.54
C THR A 345 3.42 -4.03 -9.30
N GLY A 346 3.41 -5.24 -8.74
CA GLY A 346 3.91 -6.48 -9.32
C GLY A 346 5.33 -6.89 -8.94
N ASN A 347 6.13 -5.97 -8.39
CA ASN A 347 7.49 -6.21 -7.87
C ASN A 347 8.33 -7.23 -8.67
N GLU A 348 8.42 -8.48 -8.22
CA GLU A 348 9.26 -9.53 -8.80
C GLU A 348 8.72 -10.16 -10.09
N MET A 349 7.43 -9.98 -10.38
CA MET A 349 6.70 -10.67 -11.46
C MET A 349 6.70 -12.20 -11.31
N HIS A 350 6.18 -12.90 -12.33
CA HIS A 350 6.17 -14.36 -12.44
C HIS A 350 5.52 -15.10 -11.25
N HIS A 351 4.44 -14.54 -10.70
CA HIS A 351 3.65 -15.17 -9.63
C HIS A 351 4.45 -15.54 -8.36
N SER A 352 5.59 -14.89 -8.14
CA SER A 352 6.51 -15.22 -7.04
C SER A 352 6.09 -14.64 -5.68
N SER A 353 5.23 -13.63 -5.69
CA SER A 353 4.57 -13.01 -4.55
C SER A 353 3.08 -12.78 -4.87
N VAL A 354 2.25 -12.45 -3.87
CA VAL A 354 0.83 -12.15 -4.10
C VAL A 354 0.66 -10.95 -5.03
N ASP A 355 1.43 -9.87 -4.81
CA ASP A 355 1.42 -8.69 -5.68
C ASP A 355 1.91 -9.04 -7.11
N ALA A 356 2.98 -9.83 -7.23
CA ALA A 356 3.45 -10.31 -8.53
C ALA A 356 2.42 -11.17 -9.27
N ALA A 357 1.71 -12.06 -8.55
CA ALA A 357 0.66 -12.89 -9.14
C ALA A 357 -0.53 -12.06 -9.60
N ILE A 358 -0.96 -11.08 -8.78
CA ILE A 358 -2.01 -10.14 -9.17
C ILE A 358 -1.59 -9.42 -10.45
N ALA A 359 -0.42 -8.77 -10.45
CA ALA A 359 0.07 -8.05 -11.62
C ALA A 359 0.13 -8.94 -12.86
N GLU A 360 0.76 -10.12 -12.79
CA GLU A 360 0.84 -11.04 -13.94
C GLU A 360 -0.51 -11.45 -14.51
N ASN A 361 -1.53 -11.49 -13.66
CA ASN A 361 -2.87 -11.87 -14.01
C ASN A 361 -3.74 -10.70 -14.53
N LEU A 362 -3.20 -9.47 -14.58
CA LEU A 362 -3.82 -8.32 -15.23
C LEU A 362 -3.46 -8.24 -16.72
N ARG A 363 -4.34 -7.60 -17.51
CA ARG A 363 -4.16 -7.41 -18.96
C ARG A 363 -2.87 -6.66 -19.30
N ASP A 364 -2.58 -5.57 -18.58
CA ASP A 364 -1.43 -4.68 -18.79
C ASP A 364 -0.29 -4.96 -17.80
N ARG A 365 -0.39 -6.06 -17.04
CA ARG A 365 0.56 -6.44 -16.00
C ARG A 365 0.80 -5.35 -14.95
N GLY A 366 -0.20 -4.50 -14.69
CA GLY A 366 -0.13 -3.38 -13.74
C GLY A 366 0.60 -2.15 -14.26
N ALA A 367 0.86 -2.04 -15.57
CA ALA A 367 1.57 -0.89 -16.16
C ALA A 367 0.82 0.44 -15.92
N SER A 368 -0.51 0.45 -15.99
CA SER A 368 -1.35 1.63 -15.69
C SER A 368 -1.24 2.12 -14.24
N PHE A 369 -0.78 1.28 -13.31
CA PHE A 369 -0.54 1.61 -11.90
C PHE A 369 0.89 2.09 -11.64
N SER A 370 1.75 2.11 -12.66
CA SER A 370 3.11 2.64 -12.54
C SER A 370 3.13 4.14 -12.84
N PRO A 371 3.51 5.01 -11.88
CA PRO A 371 3.63 6.45 -12.13
C PRO A 371 4.78 6.81 -13.10
N PHE A 372 5.67 5.85 -13.42
CA PHE A 372 6.66 6.01 -14.48
C PHE A 372 6.05 5.87 -15.88
N LEU A 373 5.05 5.00 -16.03
CA LEU A 373 4.45 4.67 -17.33
C LEU A 373 3.16 5.46 -17.59
N ASN A 374 2.26 5.54 -16.61
CA ASN A 374 1.01 6.27 -16.69
C ASN A 374 1.20 7.75 -16.32
N ARG A 375 1.34 8.61 -17.34
CA ARG A 375 1.51 10.05 -17.20
C ARG A 375 0.19 10.79 -16.98
N ARG A 376 -0.94 10.10 -17.14
CA ARG A 376 -2.28 10.63 -16.90
C ARG A 376 -2.88 10.23 -15.55
N MET A 377 -2.09 9.56 -14.70
CA MET A 377 -2.49 9.24 -13.34
C MET A 377 -2.85 10.52 -12.57
N ARG A 378 -4.04 10.55 -11.99
CA ARG A 378 -4.55 11.70 -11.21
C ARG A 378 -4.17 11.59 -9.74
N THR A 379 -4.29 12.69 -9.01
CA THR A 379 -4.16 12.70 -7.56
C THR A 379 -5.38 13.33 -6.92
N GLU A 380 -5.88 12.71 -5.84
CA GLU A 380 -7.04 13.18 -5.12
C GLU A 380 -6.81 13.13 -3.62
N VAL A 381 -7.35 14.15 -2.93
CA VAL A 381 -7.30 14.24 -1.47
C VAL A 381 -8.61 13.69 -0.90
N VAL A 382 -8.49 12.75 0.03
CA VAL A 382 -9.64 12.13 0.73
C VAL A 382 -9.59 12.39 2.22
N SER A 383 -10.77 12.44 2.86
CA SER A 383 -10.86 12.60 4.31
C SER A 383 -10.93 11.25 5.00
N VAL A 384 -9.85 10.89 5.68
CA VAL A 384 -9.77 9.76 6.63
C VAL A 384 -9.47 10.41 7.98
N GLN A 385 -10.48 10.52 8.85
CA GLN A 385 -10.38 11.07 10.20
C GLN A 385 -10.94 10.10 11.21
#